data_AF-A0A1M5CMG5-F1
#
_entry.id   AF-A0A1M5CMG5-F1
#
_cell.length_a   1.000
_cell.length_b   1.000
_cell.length_c   1.000
_cell.angle_alpha   90.00
_cell.angle_beta   90.00
_cell.angle_gamma   90.00
#
_symmetry.space_group_name_H-M   'P 1'
#
loop_
_entity.id
_entity.type
_entity.pdbx_description
1 polymer ?
#
loop_
_entity_poly.entity_id
_entity_poly.type
_entity_poly.pdbx_seq_one_letter_code
_entity_poly.pdbx_strand_id
1 'polypeptide(L)'
;MAQIEGFRVRNYRALRDITLGKLSADQRAEPLTPFTAVIGKNGVGKSTLFDAFGFVADCLNTDVETACDAKLRGGFDRMRSLGVNEPIQFDIYYRDAPGERPITYELAINLDASGRPFVESEVLKQRRKGQKHGRPFPFLRLHHGAGKVWAGEEALEVESSEEDNLQESVELTDPRQLGIATLGTLKEHPRIKRFRDFLKGWYLSYFHPDAARSIQPAGAQRHLNIHGDNIGNVVQYLEREHKARFQSILDRIAGKIPGVISIDTKVTDDKRVLLRFNDGAFADPFYASQMSDGTLKIFAYLLLMEDPDPPPFICIEEPENGLYHRLLDALAMELRSHATGKKNAPQVFVTTHQPYFVDALAANEVWILEKGSDGFSTIRRASDIELVRNLVAEGLPLGGLWYSDYLDAR
;
A
#
# COMPACT_ATOMS: atom_id res chain seq x y z
N MET A 1 10.71 -11.40 2.65
CA MET A 1 9.93 -10.31 2.12
C MET A 1 9.03 -9.82 3.21
N ALA A 2 9.09 -8.53 3.39
CA ALA A 2 8.26 -7.78 4.29
C ALA A 2 6.82 -7.82 3.76
N GLN A 3 5.86 -8.27 4.57
CA GLN A 3 4.47 -8.44 4.13
C GLN A 3 3.50 -8.09 5.25
N ILE A 4 2.44 -7.36 4.90
CA ILE A 4 1.25 -7.21 5.75
C ILE A 4 0.45 -8.51 5.63
N GLU A 5 0.40 -9.27 6.71
CA GLU A 5 -0.43 -10.48 6.82
C GLU A 5 -1.86 -10.14 7.22
N GLY A 6 -2.07 -9.03 7.92
CA GLY A 6 -3.40 -8.52 8.27
C GLY A 6 -3.40 -7.05 8.62
N PHE A 7 -4.55 -6.43 8.41
CA PHE A 7 -4.79 -5.02 8.64
C PHE A 7 -6.19 -4.85 9.24
N ARG A 8 -6.31 -4.09 10.31
CA ARG A 8 -7.59 -3.66 10.86
C ARG A 8 -7.61 -2.17 11.01
N VAL A 9 -8.71 -1.55 10.61
CA VAL A 9 -8.98 -0.14 10.86
C VAL A 9 -10.32 0.00 11.56
N ARG A 10 -10.36 0.85 12.58
CA ARG A 10 -11.57 1.15 13.35
C ARG A 10 -11.78 2.65 13.41
N ASN A 11 -13.05 3.03 13.36
CA ASN A 11 -13.54 4.40 13.50
C ASN A 11 -12.98 5.37 12.45
N TYR A 12 -12.70 4.92 11.23
CA TYR A 12 -12.12 5.72 10.15
C TYR A 12 -13.15 5.97 9.03
N ARG A 13 -13.81 7.13 9.04
CA ARG A 13 -14.86 7.53 8.10
C ARG A 13 -15.96 6.46 8.01
N ALA A 14 -16.13 5.85 6.83
CA ALA A 14 -17.08 4.77 6.62
C ALA A 14 -16.63 3.42 7.22
N LEU A 15 -15.35 3.28 7.58
CA LEU A 15 -14.74 2.04 8.07
C LEU A 15 -14.84 2.00 9.61
N ARG A 16 -16.00 1.59 10.12
CA ARG A 16 -16.23 1.49 11.57
C ARG A 16 -15.38 0.39 12.20
N ASP A 17 -15.33 -0.77 11.56
CA ASP A 17 -14.49 -1.90 11.94
C ASP A 17 -14.26 -2.80 10.72
N ILE A 18 -13.13 -2.63 10.06
CA ILE A 18 -12.77 -3.36 8.85
C ILE A 18 -11.51 -4.15 9.14
N THR A 19 -11.56 -5.47 8.92
CA THR A 19 -10.42 -6.38 9.09
C THR A 19 -10.15 -7.12 7.79
N LEU A 20 -8.90 -7.05 7.32
CA LEU A 20 -8.37 -7.85 6.23
C LEU A 20 -7.27 -8.78 6.75
N GLY A 21 -7.22 -10.00 6.22
CA GLY A 21 -6.18 -10.98 6.51
C GLY A 21 -6.16 -11.49 7.94
N LYS A 22 -4.97 -11.84 8.40
CA LYS A 22 -4.71 -12.48 9.69
C LYS A 22 -4.26 -11.46 10.72
N LEU A 23 -4.96 -11.38 11.84
CA LEU A 23 -4.52 -10.61 13.01
C LEU A 23 -3.89 -11.52 14.07
N SER A 24 -3.14 -10.91 14.99
CA SER A 24 -2.51 -11.61 16.11
C SER A 24 -3.50 -12.39 16.99
N ALA A 25 -4.74 -11.88 17.09
CA ALA A 25 -5.82 -12.46 17.88
C ALA A 25 -6.60 -13.57 17.15
N ASP A 26 -6.59 -13.58 15.82
CA ASP A 26 -7.33 -14.54 15.00
C ASP A 26 -6.38 -15.49 14.29
N GLN A 27 -6.17 -16.67 14.88
CA GLN A 27 -5.31 -17.70 14.27
C GLN A 27 -5.99 -18.51 13.16
N ARG A 28 -7.31 -18.41 13.00
CA ARG A 28 -8.05 -19.13 11.96
C ARG A 28 -8.04 -18.38 10.64
N ALA A 29 -7.97 -17.06 10.69
CA ALA A 29 -7.83 -16.24 9.50
C ALA A 29 -6.53 -16.53 8.73
N GLU A 30 -6.65 -16.58 7.42
CA GLU A 30 -5.52 -16.69 6.50
C GLU A 30 -4.84 -15.33 6.29
N PRO A 31 -3.51 -15.29 6.11
CA PRO A 31 -2.82 -14.03 5.80
C PRO A 31 -3.30 -13.44 4.48
N LEU A 32 -3.16 -12.12 4.34
CA LEU A 32 -3.31 -11.42 3.07
C LEU A 32 -2.34 -11.98 2.02
N THR A 33 -2.79 -12.04 0.77
CA THR A 33 -1.97 -12.48 -0.36
C THR A 33 -0.97 -11.37 -0.78
N PRO A 34 0.13 -11.72 -1.47
CA PRO A 34 1.05 -10.72 -2.03
C PRO A 34 0.38 -9.78 -3.04
N PHE A 35 -0.59 -10.28 -3.81
CA PHE A 35 -1.46 -9.49 -4.66
C PHE A 35 -2.90 -9.55 -4.14
N THR A 36 -3.49 -8.40 -3.80
CA THR A 36 -4.83 -8.30 -3.23
C THR A 36 -5.66 -7.28 -4.00
N ALA A 37 -6.90 -7.62 -4.33
CA ALA A 37 -7.86 -6.70 -4.93
C ALA A 37 -9.05 -6.45 -3.99
N VAL A 38 -9.41 -5.19 -3.81
CA VAL A 38 -10.61 -4.76 -3.09
C VAL A 38 -11.65 -4.30 -4.09
N ILE A 39 -12.78 -4.99 -4.11
CA ILE A 39 -13.88 -4.76 -5.06
C ILE A 39 -15.11 -4.25 -4.33
N GLY A 40 -16.01 -3.59 -5.07
CA GLY A 40 -17.27 -3.09 -4.52
C GLY A 40 -17.86 -1.94 -5.33
N LYS A 41 -19.12 -1.62 -5.08
CA LYS A 41 -19.85 -0.52 -5.74
C LYS A 41 -19.21 0.84 -5.46
N ASN A 42 -19.63 1.88 -6.17
CA ASN A 42 -19.18 3.25 -5.89
C ASN A 42 -19.69 3.71 -4.52
N GLY A 43 -18.87 4.43 -3.77
CA GLY A 43 -19.23 4.96 -2.44
C GLY A 43 -19.17 3.95 -1.27
N VAL A 44 -18.79 2.69 -1.50
CA VAL A 44 -18.68 1.68 -0.42
C VAL A 44 -17.43 1.84 0.45
N GLY A 45 -16.50 2.75 0.11
CA GLY A 45 -15.31 3.05 0.93
C GLY A 45 -13.99 2.46 0.43
N LYS A 46 -13.87 2.04 -0.83
CA LYS A 46 -12.62 1.49 -1.41
C LYS A 46 -11.44 2.48 -1.29
N SER A 47 -11.64 3.71 -1.78
CA SER A 47 -10.67 4.80 -1.66
C SER A 47 -10.39 5.18 -0.21
N THR A 48 -11.40 5.06 0.67
CA THR A 48 -11.23 5.28 2.12
C THR A 48 -10.32 4.23 2.76
N LEU A 49 -10.42 2.97 2.34
CA LEU A 49 -9.54 1.90 2.83
C LEU A 49 -8.09 2.13 2.39
N PHE A 50 -7.88 2.59 1.16
CA PHE A 50 -6.53 2.91 0.68
C PHE A 50 -5.99 4.16 1.39
N ASP A 51 -6.81 5.20 1.56
CA ASP A 51 -6.45 6.38 2.35
C ASP A 51 -6.10 6.04 3.81
N ALA A 52 -6.71 5.00 4.40
CA ALA A 52 -6.35 4.52 5.73
C ALA A 52 -4.88 4.04 5.80
N PHE A 53 -4.40 3.29 4.81
CA PHE A 53 -2.96 2.95 4.71
C PHE A 53 -2.11 4.21 4.51
N GLY A 54 -2.56 5.11 3.63
CA GLY A 54 -1.87 6.36 3.32
C GLY A 54 -1.73 7.26 4.53
N PHE A 55 -2.75 7.31 5.38
CA PHE A 55 -2.76 8.12 6.59
C PHE A 55 -1.74 7.62 7.61
N VAL A 56 -1.61 6.30 7.80
CA VAL A 56 -0.56 5.73 8.67
C VAL A 56 0.83 6.11 8.17
N ALA A 57 1.08 6.02 6.86
CA ALA A 57 2.33 6.45 6.26
C ALA A 57 2.58 7.96 6.38
N ASP A 58 1.54 8.79 6.24
CA ASP A 58 1.64 10.25 6.38
C ASP A 58 1.92 10.67 7.84
N CYS A 59 1.29 10.01 8.82
CA CYS A 59 1.56 10.21 10.25
C CYS A 59 3.03 9.93 10.59
N LEU A 60 3.63 8.93 9.93
CA LEU A 60 5.03 8.57 10.12
C LEU A 60 6.01 9.55 9.45
N ASN A 61 5.61 10.14 8.32
CA ASN A 61 6.43 11.09 7.57
C ASN A 61 6.39 12.51 8.14
N THR A 62 5.31 12.87 8.84
CA THR A 62 5.08 14.20 9.39
C THR A 62 4.72 14.11 10.88
N ASP A 63 3.45 14.29 11.22
CA ASP A 63 2.86 14.08 12.54
C ASP A 63 1.36 13.81 12.34
N VAL A 64 0.66 13.35 13.39
CA VAL A 64 -0.76 13.00 13.26
C VAL A 64 -1.68 14.18 12.92
N GLU A 65 -1.35 15.39 13.36
CA GLU A 65 -2.16 16.60 13.12
C GLU A 65 -2.02 17.03 11.66
N THR A 66 -0.79 17.22 11.19
CA THR A 66 -0.47 17.52 9.79
C THR A 66 -1.02 16.45 8.85
N ALA A 67 -0.92 15.18 9.22
CA ALA A 67 -1.48 14.07 8.42
C ALA A 67 -3.02 14.11 8.34
N CYS A 68 -3.72 14.61 9.36
CA CYS A 68 -5.18 14.78 9.34
C CYS A 68 -5.63 15.90 8.38
N ASP A 69 -4.77 16.90 8.13
CA ASP A 69 -5.09 18.01 7.24
C ASP A 69 -4.60 17.79 5.79
N ALA A 70 -3.63 16.90 5.60
CA ALA A 70 -3.10 16.54 4.30
C ALA A 70 -4.15 15.91 3.37
N LYS A 71 -3.91 15.99 2.05
CA LYS A 71 -4.66 15.27 1.00
C LYS A 71 -6.19 15.45 1.08
N LEU A 72 -6.64 16.65 1.45
CA LEU A 72 -8.06 17.01 1.57
C LEU A 72 -8.84 16.18 2.61
N ARG A 73 -8.16 15.59 3.60
CA ARG A 73 -8.82 14.84 4.66
C ARG A 73 -9.68 15.72 5.57
N GLY A 74 -9.27 16.98 5.74
CA GLY A 74 -10.06 18.04 6.34
C GLY A 74 -10.18 17.94 7.87
N GLY A 75 -9.15 17.41 8.53
CA GLY A 75 -9.04 17.33 9.97
C GLY A 75 -9.57 16.03 10.56
N PHE A 76 -9.21 15.78 11.83
CA PHE A 76 -9.50 14.53 12.53
C PHE A 76 -11.00 14.24 12.66
N ASP A 77 -11.84 15.25 12.92
CA ASP A 77 -13.29 15.04 13.05
C ASP A 77 -13.96 14.56 11.76
N ARG A 78 -13.44 14.96 10.59
CA ARG A 78 -13.91 14.45 9.29
C ARG A 78 -13.41 13.05 8.98
N MET A 79 -12.32 12.65 9.63
CA MET A 79 -11.74 11.32 9.50
C MET A 79 -12.34 10.32 10.47
N ARG A 80 -12.76 10.75 11.65
CA ARG A 80 -13.42 9.87 12.62
C ARG A 80 -14.80 9.46 12.10
N SER A 81 -15.17 8.20 12.32
CA SER A 81 -16.49 7.70 11.96
C SER A 81 -17.60 8.54 12.59
N LEU A 82 -18.65 8.83 11.81
CA LEU A 82 -19.74 9.68 12.26
C LEU A 82 -20.46 9.07 13.47
N GLY A 83 -20.71 9.88 14.51
CA GLY A 83 -21.39 9.44 15.73
C GLY A 83 -20.53 8.60 16.68
N VAL A 84 -19.23 8.51 16.44
CA VAL A 84 -18.25 7.78 17.26
C VAL A 84 -17.34 8.79 17.96
N ASN A 85 -17.11 8.59 19.25
CA ASN A 85 -16.18 9.43 20.04
C ASN A 85 -14.87 8.70 20.38
N GLU A 86 -14.86 7.40 20.17
CA GLU A 86 -13.73 6.52 20.35
C GLU A 86 -12.57 6.89 19.40
N PRO A 87 -11.33 6.54 19.78
CA PRO A 87 -10.14 6.80 18.96
C PRO A 87 -10.23 6.15 17.58
N ILE A 88 -9.57 6.75 16.60
CA ILE A 88 -9.25 6.07 15.34
C ILE A 88 -8.15 5.06 15.63
N GLN A 89 -8.34 3.79 15.25
CA GLN A 89 -7.39 2.73 15.58
C GLN A 89 -6.95 1.94 14.34
N PHE A 90 -5.67 1.60 14.31
CA PHE A 90 -5.05 0.76 13.28
C PHE A 90 -4.32 -0.40 13.93
N ASP A 91 -4.60 -1.61 13.48
CA ASP A 91 -3.85 -2.80 13.83
C ASP A 91 -3.17 -3.35 12.57
N ILE A 92 -1.84 -3.43 12.56
CA ILE A 92 -1.06 -3.97 11.43
C ILE A 92 -0.33 -5.23 11.91
N TYR A 93 -0.63 -6.35 11.27
CA TYR A 93 0.06 -7.61 11.49
C TYR A 93 1.06 -7.83 10.34
N TYR A 94 2.34 -7.75 10.66
CA TYR A 94 3.43 -7.62 9.70
C TYR A 94 4.46 -8.73 9.89
N ARG A 95 4.99 -9.31 8.80
CA ARG A 95 6.13 -10.23 8.84
C ARG A 95 7.29 -9.66 8.01
N ASP A 96 8.48 -9.59 8.61
CA ASP A 96 9.68 -9.02 7.98
C ASP A 96 10.30 -9.91 6.89
N ALA A 97 10.34 -11.21 7.13
CA ALA A 97 10.88 -12.19 6.20
C ALA A 97 10.21 -13.57 6.37
N PRO A 98 10.30 -14.47 5.37
CA PRO A 98 9.72 -15.81 5.49
C PRO A 98 10.43 -16.53 6.65
N GLY A 99 9.66 -17.19 7.51
CA GLY A 99 10.19 -17.83 8.72
C GLY A 99 10.38 -16.90 9.93
N GLU A 100 10.37 -15.58 9.74
CA GLU A 100 10.38 -14.64 10.86
C GLU A 100 9.03 -14.59 11.57
N ARG A 101 9.06 -14.24 12.86
CA ARG A 101 7.85 -14.09 13.67
C ARG A 101 7.18 -12.74 13.33
N PRO A 102 5.87 -12.71 13.12
CA PRO A 102 5.18 -11.46 12.82
C PRO A 102 5.14 -10.50 14.02
N ILE A 103 5.23 -9.21 13.73
CA ILE A 103 5.07 -8.08 14.63
C ILE A 103 3.62 -7.59 14.53
N THR A 104 3.00 -7.28 15.67
CA THR A 104 1.71 -6.60 15.74
C THR A 104 1.97 -5.16 16.12
N TYR A 105 1.54 -4.23 15.29
CA TYR A 105 1.52 -2.80 15.57
C TYR A 105 0.09 -2.37 15.85
N GLU A 106 -0.11 -1.64 16.94
CA GLU A 106 -1.40 -1.07 17.33
C GLU A 106 -1.19 0.44 17.52
N LEU A 107 -1.99 1.24 16.82
CA LEU A 107 -1.96 2.70 16.88
C LEU A 107 -3.36 3.22 17.18
N ALA A 108 -3.48 4.09 18.19
CA ALA A 108 -4.70 4.82 18.50
C ALA A 108 -4.43 6.32 18.47
N ILE A 109 -5.26 7.06 17.73
CA ILE A 109 -5.18 8.52 17.61
C ILE A 109 -6.49 9.10 18.10
N ASN A 110 -6.41 10.13 18.94
CA ASN A 110 -7.56 10.79 19.53
C ASN A 110 -7.33 12.31 19.62
N LEU A 111 -8.32 13.05 20.13
CA LEU A 111 -8.22 14.48 20.38
C LEU A 111 -7.80 14.78 21.81
N ASP A 112 -6.88 15.73 22.00
CA ASP A 112 -6.52 16.25 23.31
C ASP A 112 -7.63 17.19 23.84
N ALA A 113 -7.46 17.71 25.06
CA ALA A 113 -8.42 18.62 25.69
C ALA A 113 -8.64 19.94 24.91
N SER A 114 -7.73 20.30 24.00
CA SER A 114 -7.83 21.46 23.12
C SER A 114 -8.39 21.13 21.73
N GLY A 115 -8.79 19.88 21.48
CA GLY A 115 -9.30 19.43 20.20
C GLY A 115 -8.22 19.17 19.15
N ARG A 116 -6.96 19.02 19.55
CA ARG A 116 -5.86 18.71 18.62
C ARG A 116 -5.60 17.20 18.54
N PRO A 117 -5.37 16.64 17.35
CA PRO A 117 -5.06 15.22 17.20
C PRO A 117 -3.73 14.87 17.88
N PHE A 118 -3.68 13.76 18.61
CA PHE A 118 -2.46 13.24 19.23
C PHE A 118 -2.45 11.71 19.27
N VAL A 119 -1.27 11.12 19.46
CA VAL A 119 -1.10 9.67 19.60
C VAL A 119 -1.51 9.27 21.01
N GLU A 120 -2.72 8.72 21.15
CA GLU A 120 -3.24 8.25 22.42
C GLU A 120 -2.47 7.01 22.88
N SER A 121 -2.29 6.02 22.01
CA SER A 121 -1.44 4.87 22.32
C SER A 121 -0.76 4.30 21.09
N GLU A 122 0.44 3.76 21.30
CA GLU A 122 1.22 3.09 20.28
C GLU A 122 1.93 1.88 20.87
N VAL A 123 1.72 0.71 20.28
CA VAL A 123 2.24 -0.55 20.82
C VAL A 123 2.80 -1.42 19.70
N LEU A 124 4.04 -1.90 19.87
CA LEU A 124 4.60 -2.98 19.06
C LEU A 124 4.76 -4.23 19.89
N LYS A 125 4.28 -5.36 19.38
CA LYS A 125 4.32 -6.67 20.04
C LYS A 125 4.90 -7.73 19.11
N GLN A 126 5.66 -8.66 19.65
CA GLN A 126 6.14 -9.84 18.91
C GLN A 126 6.19 -11.05 19.85
N ARG A 127 5.92 -12.25 19.33
CA ARG A 127 6.11 -13.49 20.12
C ARG A 127 7.60 -13.75 20.35
N ARG A 128 7.98 -14.38 21.47
CA ARG A 128 9.36 -14.83 21.74
C ARG A 128 9.74 -16.06 20.88
N LYS A 129 11.05 -16.34 20.74
CA LYS A 129 11.52 -17.49 19.95
C LYS A 129 11.09 -18.77 20.67
N GLY A 130 10.57 -19.75 19.94
CA GLY A 130 10.02 -20.99 20.52
C GLY A 130 8.65 -20.85 21.21
N GLN A 131 8.14 -19.63 21.41
CA GLN A 131 6.83 -19.41 22.02
C GLN A 131 5.69 -19.72 21.03
N LYS A 132 5.13 -20.93 21.12
CA LYS A 132 3.99 -21.37 20.29
C LYS A 132 2.63 -20.86 20.81
N HIS A 133 2.50 -20.65 22.13
CA HIS A 133 1.24 -20.26 22.79
C HIS A 133 1.42 -19.05 23.73
N GLY A 134 0.32 -18.43 24.15
CA GLY A 134 0.33 -17.25 25.04
C GLY A 134 0.27 -15.92 24.30
N ARG A 135 0.35 -14.81 25.04
CA ARG A 135 0.25 -13.44 24.50
C ARG A 135 1.61 -12.97 23.95
N PRO A 136 1.64 -12.24 22.81
CA PRO A 136 2.85 -11.59 22.31
C PRO A 136 3.42 -10.58 23.31
N PHE A 137 4.74 -10.44 23.32
CA PHE A 137 5.44 -9.53 24.24
C PHE A 137 5.52 -8.11 23.63
N PRO A 138 5.08 -7.06 24.35
CA PRO A 138 5.21 -5.68 23.91
C PRO A 138 6.65 -5.18 24.10
N PHE A 139 7.30 -4.78 23.01
CA PHE A 139 8.67 -4.22 23.05
C PHE A 139 8.70 -2.70 22.79
N LEU A 140 7.56 -2.13 22.38
CA LEU A 140 7.27 -0.71 22.46
C LEU A 140 5.87 -0.57 23.04
N ARG A 141 5.70 0.28 24.04
CA ARG A 141 4.38 0.68 24.55
C ARG A 141 4.46 2.12 25.01
N LEU A 142 3.83 2.99 24.26
CA LEU A 142 3.67 4.40 24.58
C LEU A 142 2.19 4.72 24.77
N HIS A 143 1.92 5.59 25.74
CA HIS A 143 0.61 6.17 25.99
C HIS A 143 0.81 7.66 26.19
N HIS A 144 0.15 8.49 25.39
CA HIS A 144 0.33 9.94 25.40
C HIS A 144 1.81 10.36 25.26
N GLY A 145 2.56 9.70 24.37
CA GLY A 145 3.98 9.98 24.14
C GLY A 145 4.96 9.44 25.21
N ALA A 146 4.49 8.89 26.32
CA ALA A 146 5.34 8.36 27.38
C ALA A 146 5.15 6.85 27.57
N GLY A 147 6.21 6.13 27.92
CA GLY A 147 6.10 4.72 28.23
C GLY A 147 7.43 3.98 28.21
N LYS A 148 7.42 2.77 27.68
CA LYS A 148 8.56 1.86 27.74
C LYS A 148 8.94 1.35 26.36
N VAL A 149 10.24 1.33 26.10
CA VAL A 149 10.84 0.73 24.91
C VAL A 149 11.91 -0.28 25.32
N TRP A 150 12.15 -1.25 24.45
CA TRP A 150 13.25 -2.16 24.60
C TRP A 150 14.46 -1.76 23.75
N ALA A 151 15.62 -1.59 24.38
CA ALA A 151 16.90 -1.41 23.68
C ALA A 151 17.53 -2.78 23.36
N GLY A 152 17.92 -3.02 22.10
CA GLY A 152 18.65 -4.24 21.73
C GLY A 152 18.44 -4.72 20.30
N GLU A 153 19.51 -5.30 19.74
CA GLU A 153 19.54 -5.81 18.37
C GLU A 153 18.75 -7.11 18.19
N GLU A 154 18.74 -7.94 19.23
CA GLU A 154 18.16 -9.28 19.19
C GLU A 154 17.60 -9.68 20.55
N ALA A 155 16.32 -10.06 20.59
CA ALA A 155 15.79 -10.89 21.67
C ALA A 155 16.25 -12.37 21.53
N LEU A 156 17.48 -12.62 21.03
CA LEU A 156 17.86 -13.93 20.50
C LEU A 156 18.84 -14.76 21.34
N GLU A 157 19.44 -14.21 22.40
CA GLU A 157 20.29 -15.03 23.31
C GLU A 157 20.02 -14.83 24.80
N VAL A 158 19.17 -13.88 25.16
CA VAL A 158 18.94 -13.55 26.57
C VAL A 158 17.89 -14.50 27.15
N GLU A 159 18.32 -15.36 28.07
CA GLU A 159 17.40 -16.12 28.93
C GLU A 159 16.38 -15.17 29.56
N SER A 160 15.17 -15.64 29.83
CA SER A 160 14.00 -14.85 30.25
C SER A 160 14.19 -13.86 31.40
N SER A 161 15.33 -13.89 32.10
CA SER A 161 15.71 -13.05 33.24
C SER A 161 16.48 -11.76 32.90
N GLU A 162 17.29 -11.67 31.83
CA GLU A 162 18.03 -10.41 31.54
C GLU A 162 17.29 -9.48 30.57
N GLU A 163 16.17 -9.96 30.05
CA GLU A 163 15.26 -9.25 29.19
C GLU A 163 14.65 -8.03 29.95
N ASP A 164 14.16 -8.20 31.18
CA ASP A 164 13.62 -7.09 32.00
C ASP A 164 14.64 -5.98 32.34
N ASN A 165 15.95 -6.24 32.20
CA ASN A 165 17.01 -5.27 32.51
C ASN A 165 17.32 -4.28 31.38
N LEU A 166 16.80 -4.48 30.16
CA LEU A 166 17.03 -3.62 28.97
C LEU A 166 15.81 -2.76 28.61
N GLN A 167 14.87 -2.62 29.55
CA GLN A 167 13.70 -1.79 29.37
C GLN A 167 14.00 -0.34 29.77
N GLU A 168 13.90 0.57 28.81
CA GLU A 168 14.12 1.99 29.02
C GLU A 168 12.78 2.74 29.06
N SER A 169 12.71 3.74 29.93
CA SER A 169 11.57 4.67 29.95
C SER A 169 11.84 5.78 28.95
N VAL A 170 10.86 6.06 28.10
CA VAL A 170 10.96 7.08 27.06
C VAL A 170 9.77 8.02 27.17
N GLU A 171 10.02 9.29 26.95
CA GLU A 171 9.02 10.33 26.79
C GLU A 171 9.35 11.13 25.54
N LEU A 172 8.40 11.19 24.60
CA LEU A 172 8.51 11.97 23.38
C LEU A 172 8.33 13.46 23.71
N THR A 173 9.09 14.31 23.04
CA THR A 173 8.96 15.77 23.15
C THR A 173 7.64 16.29 22.57
N ASP A 174 7.10 15.60 21.57
CA ASP A 174 5.83 15.92 20.93
C ASP A 174 4.93 14.68 20.89
N PRO A 175 3.79 14.66 21.62
CA PRO A 175 2.86 13.54 21.64
C PRO A 175 2.07 13.36 20.33
N ARG A 176 2.26 14.25 19.34
CA ARG A 176 1.69 14.13 17.99
C ARG A 176 2.57 13.29 17.06
N GLN A 177 3.83 13.06 17.42
CA GLN A 177 4.74 12.22 16.67
C GLN A 177 4.51 10.75 17.00
N LEU A 178 4.60 9.89 15.97
CA LEU A 178 4.66 8.44 16.21
C LEU A 178 5.98 8.11 16.91
N GLY A 179 5.94 7.33 18.00
CA GLY A 179 7.13 6.87 18.69
C GLY A 179 8.03 6.03 17.81
N ILE A 180 7.48 5.24 16.88
CA ILE A 180 8.30 4.51 15.89
C ILE A 180 9.04 5.44 14.92
N ALA A 181 8.54 6.66 14.67
CA ALA A 181 9.21 7.65 13.83
C ALA A 181 10.49 8.13 14.52
N THR A 182 10.40 8.52 15.79
CA THR A 182 11.52 9.00 16.60
C THR A 182 12.48 7.86 16.95
N LEU A 183 11.98 6.79 17.59
CA LEU A 183 12.79 5.68 18.10
C LEU A 183 13.41 4.84 16.98
N GLY A 184 12.78 4.75 15.81
CA GLY A 184 13.36 4.02 14.68
C GLY A 184 14.61 4.68 14.10
N THR A 185 14.91 5.95 14.44
CA THR A 185 16.15 6.63 14.01
C THR A 185 17.36 6.24 14.86
N LEU A 186 17.10 5.76 16.07
CA LEU A 186 18.11 5.35 17.03
C LEU A 186 18.68 3.98 16.66
N LYS A 187 19.99 3.78 16.86
CA LYS A 187 20.68 2.53 16.49
C LYS A 187 20.26 1.38 17.39
N GLU A 188 19.86 1.69 18.61
CA GLU A 188 19.49 0.80 19.71
C GLU A 188 18.18 0.04 19.44
N HIS A 189 17.41 0.43 18.41
CA HIS A 189 16.10 -0.16 18.09
C HIS A 189 15.96 -0.65 16.62
N PRO A 190 16.77 -1.63 16.16
CA PRO A 190 16.75 -2.05 14.76
C PRO A 190 15.43 -2.73 14.32
N ARG A 191 14.65 -3.30 15.24
CA ARG A 191 13.32 -3.84 14.95
C ARG A 191 12.31 -2.74 14.64
N ILE A 192 12.32 -1.67 15.44
CA ILE A 192 11.49 -0.49 15.22
C ILE A 192 11.91 0.17 13.91
N LYS A 193 13.23 0.31 13.68
CA LYS A 193 13.78 0.85 12.42
C LYS A 193 13.28 0.08 11.19
N ARG A 194 13.40 -1.25 11.17
CA ARG A 194 12.92 -2.07 10.04
C ARG A 194 11.43 -1.91 9.77
N PHE A 195 10.61 -1.95 10.82
CA PHE A 195 9.17 -1.75 10.69
C PHE A 195 8.81 -0.34 10.22
N ARG A 196 9.49 0.69 10.76
CA ARG A 196 9.36 2.08 10.32
C ARG A 196 9.72 2.23 8.85
N ASP A 197 10.86 1.68 8.43
CA ASP A 197 11.32 1.75 7.04
C ASP A 197 10.34 1.07 6.08
N PHE A 198 9.74 -0.05 6.51
CA PHE A 198 8.66 -0.70 5.78
C PHE A 198 7.43 0.21 5.60
N LEU A 199 6.88 0.78 6.69
CA LEU A 199 5.72 1.68 6.62
C LEU A 199 6.01 2.95 5.81
N LYS A 200 7.20 3.51 5.97
CA LYS A 200 7.64 4.72 5.26
C LYS A 200 7.77 4.48 3.75
N GLY A 201 8.08 3.25 3.36
CA GLY A 201 8.17 2.83 1.97
C GLY A 201 6.83 2.56 1.29
N TRP A 202 5.68 2.78 1.94
CA TRP A 202 4.38 2.55 1.30
C TRP A 202 4.11 3.56 0.18
N TYR A 203 3.80 3.04 -1.01
CA TYR A 203 3.49 3.82 -2.19
C TYR A 203 2.00 3.71 -2.53
N LEU A 204 1.26 4.80 -2.37
CA LEU A 204 -0.14 4.88 -2.78
C LEU A 204 -0.23 5.68 -4.07
N SER A 205 -0.54 5.01 -5.17
CA SER A 205 -0.66 5.62 -6.48
C SER A 205 -1.97 6.41 -6.58
N TYR A 206 -1.82 7.73 -6.73
CA TYR A 206 -2.87 8.67 -7.13
C TYR A 206 -2.54 9.21 -8.52
N PHE A 207 -2.20 8.28 -9.44
CA PHE A 207 -1.70 8.64 -10.75
C PHE A 207 -2.77 9.40 -11.55
N HIS A 208 -2.41 10.58 -12.02
CA HIS A 208 -3.26 11.40 -12.88
C HIS A 208 -2.57 11.56 -14.24
N PRO A 209 -3.19 11.08 -15.35
CA PRO A 209 -2.60 11.21 -16.69
C PRO A 209 -2.19 12.64 -17.05
N ASP A 210 -2.98 13.63 -16.66
CA ASP A 210 -2.66 15.04 -16.90
C ASP A 210 -1.39 15.50 -16.21
N ALA A 211 -1.10 14.98 -15.01
CA ALA A 211 0.13 15.27 -14.28
C ALA A 211 1.35 14.73 -15.04
N ALA A 212 1.25 13.51 -15.59
CA ALA A 212 2.26 12.86 -16.42
C ALA A 212 2.53 13.55 -17.76
N ARG A 213 1.58 14.35 -18.27
CA ARG A 213 1.76 15.17 -19.49
C ARG A 213 2.59 16.41 -19.24
N SER A 214 2.72 16.84 -17.99
CA SER A 214 3.49 18.04 -17.63
C SER A 214 4.98 17.80 -17.84
N ILE A 215 5.67 18.78 -18.42
CA ILE A 215 7.13 18.73 -18.55
C ILE A 215 7.73 19.39 -17.30
N GLN A 216 8.27 18.56 -16.42
CA GLN A 216 8.93 19.03 -15.20
C GLN A 216 10.31 19.65 -15.50
N PRO A 217 10.80 20.54 -14.61
CA PRO A 217 12.20 20.98 -14.66
C PRO A 217 13.16 19.80 -14.66
N ALA A 218 14.32 20.00 -15.29
CA ALA A 218 15.37 18.99 -15.32
C ALA A 218 15.85 18.66 -13.89
N GLY A 219 16.06 17.38 -13.62
CA GLY A 219 16.48 16.91 -12.31
C GLY A 219 16.18 15.43 -12.17
N ALA A 220 17.20 14.58 -12.25
CA ALA A 220 17.02 13.14 -12.15
C ALA A 220 16.41 12.77 -10.79
N GLN A 221 15.34 11.98 -10.81
CA GLN A 221 14.69 11.47 -9.61
C GLN A 221 14.66 9.94 -9.67
N ARG A 222 15.01 9.27 -8.57
CA ARG A 222 15.18 7.82 -8.58
C ARG A 222 13.86 7.04 -8.69
N HIS A 223 12.80 7.55 -8.09
CA HIS A 223 11.53 6.84 -7.94
C HIS A 223 10.38 7.65 -8.54
N LEU A 224 9.42 6.95 -9.15
CA LEU A 224 8.16 7.55 -9.56
C LEU A 224 7.43 8.03 -8.30
N ASN A 225 6.95 9.27 -8.31
CA ASN A 225 6.15 9.79 -7.21
C ASN A 225 4.69 9.31 -7.35
N ILE A 226 3.87 9.58 -6.34
CA ILE A 226 2.49 9.08 -6.27
C ILE A 226 1.55 9.64 -7.35
N HIS A 227 1.89 10.78 -7.96
CA HIS A 227 1.06 11.46 -8.97
C HIS A 227 1.50 11.16 -10.40
N GLY A 228 2.77 10.80 -10.60
CA GLY A 228 3.36 10.47 -11.89
C GLY A 228 3.76 11.65 -12.76
N ASP A 229 3.79 12.88 -12.23
CA ASP A 229 4.32 14.04 -12.96
C ASP A 229 5.84 13.99 -13.15
N ASN A 230 6.56 13.26 -12.31
CA ASN A 230 8.01 13.11 -12.41
C ASN A 230 8.48 11.98 -13.35
N ILE A 231 7.61 11.43 -14.21
CA ILE A 231 7.99 10.35 -15.15
C ILE A 231 9.24 10.72 -15.96
N GLY A 232 9.30 11.94 -16.50
CA GLY A 232 10.46 12.40 -17.27
C GLY A 232 11.75 12.41 -16.45
N ASN A 233 11.66 12.75 -15.15
CA ASN A 233 12.79 12.77 -14.23
C ASN A 233 13.28 11.35 -13.85
N VAL A 234 12.37 10.39 -13.74
CA VAL A 234 12.70 8.98 -13.49
C VAL A 234 13.36 8.36 -14.70
N VAL A 235 12.81 8.62 -15.87
CA VAL A 235 13.39 8.21 -17.14
C VAL A 235 14.79 8.80 -17.31
N GLN A 236 14.98 10.08 -17.00
CA GLN A 236 16.30 10.73 -17.00
C GLN A 236 17.30 10.03 -16.05
N TYR A 237 16.85 9.66 -14.85
CA TYR A 237 17.69 8.93 -13.89
C TYR A 237 18.11 7.56 -14.44
N LEU A 238 17.16 6.77 -14.95
CA LEU A 238 17.42 5.43 -15.47
C LEU A 238 18.30 5.46 -16.73
N GLU A 239 18.10 6.43 -17.62
CA GLU A 239 18.95 6.60 -18.80
C GLU A 239 20.40 6.90 -18.41
N ARG A 240 20.60 7.74 -17.38
CA ARG A 240 21.93 8.15 -16.91
C ARG A 240 22.68 7.04 -16.17
N GLU A 241 22.01 6.38 -15.23
CA GLU A 241 22.64 5.41 -14.31
C GLU A 241 22.60 3.97 -14.87
N HIS A 242 21.64 3.66 -15.76
CA HIS A 242 21.33 2.29 -16.19
C HIS A 242 20.97 2.16 -17.68
N LYS A 243 21.64 2.91 -18.58
CA LYS A 243 21.31 3.00 -20.02
C LYS A 243 20.90 1.69 -20.73
N ALA A 244 21.71 0.64 -20.62
CA ALA A 244 21.44 -0.64 -21.31
C ALA A 244 20.20 -1.36 -20.74
N ARG A 245 20.05 -1.35 -19.40
CA ARG A 245 18.86 -1.88 -18.74
C ARG A 245 17.63 -1.04 -19.07
N PHE A 246 17.78 0.27 -19.14
CA PHE A 246 16.70 1.19 -19.44
C PHE A 246 16.12 0.99 -20.84
N GLN A 247 16.97 0.82 -21.88
CA GLN A 247 16.46 0.50 -23.21
C GLN A 247 15.65 -0.80 -23.21
N SER A 248 16.15 -1.84 -22.54
CA SER A 248 15.43 -3.10 -22.40
C SER A 248 14.10 -2.96 -21.63
N ILE A 249 14.02 -2.04 -20.66
CA ILE A 249 12.77 -1.68 -19.98
C ILE A 249 11.80 -1.04 -20.99
N LEU A 250 12.25 -0.05 -21.76
CA LEU A 250 11.41 0.62 -22.77
C LEU A 250 10.88 -0.36 -23.82
N ASP A 251 11.72 -1.29 -24.30
CA ASP A 251 11.33 -2.30 -25.29
C ASP A 251 10.26 -3.27 -24.71
N ARG A 252 10.42 -3.69 -23.45
CA ARG A 252 9.43 -4.52 -22.74
C ARG A 252 8.10 -3.79 -22.55
N ILE A 253 8.16 -2.50 -22.21
CA ILE A 253 6.97 -1.67 -22.01
C ILE A 253 6.24 -1.46 -23.34
N ALA A 254 6.98 -1.12 -24.40
CA ALA A 254 6.42 -0.93 -25.74
C ALA A 254 5.66 -2.17 -26.21
N GLY A 255 6.26 -3.36 -26.08
CA GLY A 255 5.63 -4.63 -26.46
C GLY A 255 4.34 -4.98 -25.70
N LYS A 256 4.04 -4.30 -24.59
CA LYS A 256 2.82 -4.49 -23.78
C LYS A 256 1.74 -3.43 -24.03
N ILE A 257 2.08 -2.32 -24.68
CA ILE A 257 1.14 -1.23 -24.96
C ILE A 257 0.61 -1.38 -26.39
N PRO A 258 -0.71 -1.59 -26.60
CA PRO A 258 -1.26 -1.67 -27.94
C PRO A 258 -1.01 -0.39 -28.74
N GLY A 259 -0.58 -0.54 -29.98
CA GLY A 259 -0.31 0.58 -30.87
C GLY A 259 1.03 1.29 -30.63
N VAL A 260 1.90 0.76 -29.77
CA VAL A 260 3.27 1.27 -29.57
C VAL A 260 4.27 0.18 -30.00
N ILE A 261 5.18 0.53 -30.90
CA ILE A 261 6.27 -0.34 -31.37
C ILE A 261 7.56 -0.05 -30.61
N SER A 262 7.88 1.22 -30.40
CA SER A 262 9.07 1.62 -29.66
C SER A 262 8.83 2.86 -28.82
N ILE A 263 9.59 2.95 -27.74
CA ILE A 263 9.64 4.12 -26.87
C ILE A 263 11.11 4.51 -26.76
N ASP A 264 11.38 5.80 -26.90
CA ASP A 264 12.71 6.36 -26.75
C ASP A 264 12.65 7.72 -26.05
N THR A 265 13.82 8.33 -25.82
CA THR A 265 13.94 9.60 -25.14
C THR A 265 14.68 10.62 -26.00
N LYS A 266 14.32 11.89 -25.82
CA LYS A 266 15.04 13.04 -26.40
C LYS A 266 15.34 14.06 -25.31
N VAL A 267 16.63 14.36 -25.14
CA VAL A 267 17.08 15.44 -24.25
C VAL A 267 16.96 16.78 -24.99
N THR A 268 16.32 17.76 -24.36
CA THR A 268 16.22 19.14 -24.87
C THR A 268 17.45 19.97 -24.51
N ASP A 269 17.60 21.15 -25.12
CA ASP A 269 18.74 22.04 -24.87
C ASP A 269 18.82 22.51 -23.41
N ASP A 270 17.67 22.68 -22.76
CA ASP A 270 17.52 22.99 -21.34
C ASP A 270 17.58 21.74 -20.42
N LYS A 271 18.09 20.62 -20.94
CA LYS A 271 18.36 19.36 -20.20
C LYS A 271 17.15 18.62 -19.66
N ARG A 272 15.94 18.93 -20.13
CA ARG A 272 14.74 18.11 -19.86
C ARG A 272 14.75 16.87 -20.73
N VAL A 273 14.04 15.83 -20.30
CA VAL A 273 13.91 14.58 -21.05
C VAL A 273 12.47 14.43 -21.52
N LEU A 274 12.29 14.29 -22.83
CA LEU A 274 11.01 14.05 -23.47
C LEU A 274 10.89 12.58 -23.83
N LEU A 275 9.78 11.96 -23.42
CA LEU A 275 9.40 10.63 -23.87
C LEU A 275 8.78 10.70 -25.26
N ARG A 276 9.21 9.79 -26.13
CA ARG A 276 8.74 9.65 -27.51
C ARG A 276 8.21 8.24 -27.72
N PHE A 277 7.00 8.14 -28.27
CA PHE A 277 6.30 6.90 -28.54
C PHE A 277 6.13 6.78 -30.06
N ASN A 278 6.50 5.64 -30.63
CA ASN A 278 6.38 5.39 -32.06
C ASN A 278 5.45 4.21 -32.30
N ASP A 279 4.51 4.37 -33.24
CA ASP A 279 3.53 3.35 -33.63
C ASP A 279 3.93 2.58 -34.91
N GLY A 280 5.05 2.96 -35.52
CA GLY A 280 5.57 2.47 -36.80
C GLY A 280 4.79 2.91 -38.03
N ALA A 281 3.66 3.59 -37.87
CA ALA A 281 2.84 4.08 -38.96
C ALA A 281 3.28 5.48 -39.42
N PHE A 282 3.79 6.30 -38.49
CA PHE A 282 4.28 7.64 -38.79
C PHE A 282 5.80 7.74 -38.62
N ALA A 283 6.43 8.61 -39.43
CA ALA A 283 7.85 8.90 -39.32
C ALA A 283 8.17 9.72 -38.05
N ASP A 284 7.25 10.62 -37.67
CA ASP A 284 7.39 11.44 -36.47
C ASP A 284 6.80 10.72 -35.25
N PRO A 285 7.54 10.66 -34.12
CA PRO A 285 7.03 10.07 -32.90
C PRO A 285 6.08 11.01 -32.15
N PHE A 286 5.21 10.43 -31.34
CA PHE A 286 4.31 11.15 -30.44
C PHE A 286 4.99 11.43 -29.10
N TYR A 287 4.78 12.62 -28.54
CA TYR A 287 5.25 12.96 -27.19
C TYR A 287 4.23 12.52 -26.13
N ALA A 288 4.67 12.35 -24.88
CA ALA A 288 3.80 12.00 -23.75
C ALA A 288 2.53 12.87 -23.66
N SER A 289 2.62 14.16 -23.97
CA SER A 289 1.48 15.09 -23.98
C SER A 289 0.38 14.74 -25.00
N GLN A 290 0.72 13.99 -26.04
CA GLN A 290 -0.18 13.56 -27.11
C GLN A 290 -0.72 12.14 -26.90
N MET A 291 -0.23 11.42 -25.89
CA MET A 291 -0.63 10.04 -25.63
C MET A 291 -1.99 9.96 -24.92
N SER A 292 -2.70 8.87 -25.16
CA SER A 292 -3.93 8.54 -24.43
C SER A 292 -3.65 8.33 -22.94
N ASP A 293 -4.64 8.59 -22.10
CA ASP A 293 -4.55 8.36 -20.65
C ASP A 293 -4.14 6.92 -20.33
N GLY A 294 -4.71 5.96 -21.05
CA GLY A 294 -4.42 4.55 -20.82
C GLY A 294 -2.99 4.15 -21.18
N THR A 295 -2.42 4.74 -22.23
CA THR A 295 -1.02 4.52 -22.59
C THR A 295 -0.08 5.04 -21.49
N LEU A 296 -0.31 6.25 -20.98
CA LEU A 296 0.50 6.82 -19.91
C LEU A 296 0.36 6.04 -18.60
N LYS A 297 -0.85 5.57 -18.27
CA LYS A 297 -1.08 4.71 -17.09
C LYS A 297 -0.31 3.40 -17.17
N ILE A 298 -0.45 2.66 -18.27
CA ILE A 298 0.28 1.39 -18.44
C ILE A 298 1.79 1.65 -18.40
N PHE A 299 2.27 2.70 -19.08
CA PHE A 299 3.68 3.08 -19.03
C PHE A 299 4.15 3.35 -17.59
N ALA A 300 3.39 4.15 -16.82
CA ALA A 300 3.73 4.51 -15.45
C ALA A 300 3.74 3.28 -14.52
N TYR A 301 2.74 2.41 -14.61
CA TYR A 301 2.67 1.19 -13.79
C TYR A 301 3.80 0.22 -14.12
N LEU A 302 4.09 0.00 -15.40
CA LEU A 302 5.19 -0.87 -15.79
C LEU A 302 6.55 -0.27 -15.41
N LEU A 303 6.71 1.06 -15.52
CA LEU A 303 7.92 1.75 -15.06
C LEU A 303 8.11 1.58 -13.55
N LEU A 304 7.04 1.71 -12.76
CA LEU A 304 7.05 1.45 -11.32
C LEU A 304 7.49 0.01 -10.99
N MET A 305 7.06 -0.98 -11.78
CA MET A 305 7.41 -2.39 -11.60
C MET A 305 8.87 -2.73 -12.00
N GLU A 306 9.50 -1.86 -12.77
CA GLU A 306 10.87 -2.00 -13.27
C GLU A 306 11.91 -1.30 -12.39
N ASP A 307 11.45 -0.58 -11.36
CA ASP A 307 12.28 0.04 -10.33
C ASP A 307 13.23 -1.01 -9.72
N PRO A 308 14.56 -0.76 -9.71
CA PRO A 308 15.53 -1.65 -9.08
C PRO A 308 15.34 -1.81 -7.57
N ASP A 309 14.71 -0.85 -6.91
CA ASP A 309 14.51 -0.80 -5.47
C ASP A 309 13.04 -0.39 -5.19
N PRO A 310 12.08 -1.29 -5.49
CA PRO A 310 10.67 -0.95 -5.50
C PRO A 310 10.14 -0.68 -4.08
N PRO A 311 9.12 0.18 -3.93
CA PRO A 311 8.43 0.38 -2.66
C PRO A 311 7.91 -0.95 -2.11
N PRO A 312 8.12 -1.33 -0.83
CA PRO A 312 7.74 -2.65 -0.30
C PRO A 312 6.23 -2.93 -0.31
N PHE A 313 5.40 -1.88 -0.40
CA PHE A 313 3.95 -1.98 -0.49
C PHE A 313 3.43 -0.95 -1.49
N ILE A 314 2.61 -1.39 -2.44
CA ILE A 314 2.07 -0.57 -3.52
C ILE A 314 0.55 -0.68 -3.50
N CYS A 315 -0.15 0.44 -3.42
CA CYS A 315 -1.59 0.54 -3.59
C CYS A 315 -1.89 1.27 -4.89
N ILE A 316 -2.72 0.70 -5.79
CA ILE A 316 -3.16 1.35 -7.02
C ILE A 316 -4.68 1.43 -7.04
N GLU A 317 -5.21 2.64 -7.10
CA GLU A 317 -6.65 2.88 -7.19
C GLU A 317 -7.12 2.81 -8.64
N GLU A 318 -8.08 1.92 -8.91
CA GLU A 318 -8.75 1.76 -10.20
C GLU A 318 -7.77 1.72 -11.40
N PRO A 319 -6.81 0.76 -11.41
CA PRO A 319 -5.81 0.65 -12.46
C PRO A 319 -6.43 0.50 -13.86
N GLU A 320 -7.67 -0.01 -13.94
CA GLU A 320 -8.46 -0.14 -15.16
C GLU A 320 -8.89 1.18 -15.82
N ASN A 321 -8.89 2.29 -15.09
CA ASN A 321 -9.70 3.44 -15.49
C ASN A 321 -9.06 4.10 -16.72
N GLY A 322 -9.81 4.22 -17.82
CA GLY A 322 -9.30 4.68 -19.11
C GLY A 322 -8.51 3.64 -19.91
N LEU A 323 -8.50 2.36 -19.49
CA LEU A 323 -7.91 1.25 -20.24
C LEU A 323 -8.95 0.53 -21.09
N TYR A 324 -8.49 0.02 -22.23
CA TYR A 324 -9.30 -0.89 -23.04
C TYR A 324 -9.43 -2.26 -22.34
N HIS A 325 -10.64 -2.79 -22.26
CA HIS A 325 -10.97 -3.96 -21.44
C HIS A 325 -10.12 -5.21 -21.74
N ARG A 326 -9.61 -5.39 -22.96
CA ARG A 326 -8.72 -6.53 -23.30
C ARG A 326 -7.34 -6.48 -22.64
N LEU A 327 -6.96 -5.35 -22.06
CA LEU A 327 -5.68 -5.17 -21.36
C LEU A 327 -5.77 -5.46 -19.86
N LEU A 328 -6.98 -5.58 -19.31
CA LEU A 328 -7.19 -5.74 -17.87
C LEU A 328 -6.61 -7.07 -17.36
N ASP A 329 -6.81 -8.15 -18.13
CA ASP A 329 -6.23 -9.46 -17.81
C ASP A 329 -4.70 -9.43 -17.79
N ALA A 330 -4.08 -8.89 -18.85
CA ALA A 330 -2.63 -8.73 -18.94
C ALA A 330 -2.08 -7.85 -17.80
N LEU A 331 -2.78 -6.77 -17.44
CA LEU A 331 -2.39 -5.89 -16.33
C LEU A 331 -2.47 -6.61 -14.98
N ALA A 332 -3.55 -7.34 -14.71
CA ALA A 332 -3.70 -8.12 -13.49
C ALA A 332 -2.60 -9.20 -13.37
N MET A 333 -2.29 -9.89 -14.46
CA MET A 333 -1.21 -10.86 -14.52
C MET A 333 0.16 -10.22 -14.24
N GLU A 334 0.42 -9.04 -14.81
CA GLU A 334 1.68 -8.32 -14.57
C GLU A 334 1.80 -7.88 -13.11
N LEU A 335 0.74 -7.32 -12.53
CA LEU A 335 0.70 -6.93 -11.11
C LEU A 335 0.95 -8.14 -10.20
N ARG A 336 0.29 -9.28 -10.47
CA ARG A 336 0.51 -10.52 -9.74
C ARG A 336 1.94 -11.02 -9.88
N SER A 337 2.47 -11.04 -11.11
CA SER A 337 3.85 -11.46 -11.38
C SER A 337 4.85 -10.56 -10.67
N HIS A 338 4.60 -9.25 -10.65
CA HIS A 338 5.44 -8.30 -9.92
C HIS A 338 5.40 -8.57 -8.42
N ALA A 339 4.23 -8.86 -7.85
CA ALA A 339 4.04 -9.12 -6.42
C ALA A 339 4.58 -10.49 -5.94
N THR A 340 4.85 -11.43 -6.85
CA THR A 340 5.22 -12.82 -6.49
C THR A 340 6.53 -13.30 -7.11
N GLY A 341 6.98 -12.70 -8.20
CA GLY A 341 8.01 -13.25 -9.10
C GLY A 341 9.45 -12.85 -8.79
N LYS A 342 9.70 -11.99 -7.80
CA LYS A 342 11.05 -11.49 -7.48
C LYS A 342 11.38 -11.65 -5.99
N LYS A 343 12.67 -11.86 -5.68
CA LYS A 343 13.19 -11.71 -4.32
C LYS A 343 13.02 -10.25 -3.91
N ASN A 344 12.37 -9.99 -2.77
CA ASN A 344 11.96 -8.66 -2.32
C ASN A 344 10.93 -7.96 -3.25
N ALA A 345 10.08 -8.71 -3.95
CA ALA A 345 8.86 -8.16 -4.55
C ALA A 345 8.06 -7.30 -3.55
N PRO A 346 7.31 -6.32 -4.05
CA PRO A 346 6.40 -5.57 -3.21
C PRO A 346 5.09 -6.32 -3.01
N GLN A 347 4.40 -6.04 -1.92
CA GLN A 347 2.99 -6.42 -1.79
C GLN A 347 2.13 -5.39 -2.54
N VAL A 348 1.23 -5.85 -3.42
CA VAL A 348 0.46 -5.00 -4.34
C VAL A 348 -1.03 -5.11 -4.04
N PHE A 349 -1.64 -3.98 -3.76
CA PHE A 349 -3.06 -3.83 -3.48
C PHE A 349 -3.70 -3.00 -4.58
N VAL A 350 -4.85 -3.45 -5.08
CA VAL A 350 -5.62 -2.69 -6.07
C VAL A 350 -7.06 -2.52 -5.63
N THR A 351 -7.69 -1.41 -5.97
CA THR A 351 -9.15 -1.30 -5.92
C THR A 351 -9.70 -1.38 -7.33
N THR A 352 -10.82 -2.06 -7.54
CA THR A 352 -11.46 -2.10 -8.86
C THR A 352 -12.98 -2.12 -8.74
N HIS A 353 -13.64 -1.57 -9.76
CA HIS A 353 -15.08 -1.73 -9.98
C HIS A 353 -15.40 -2.51 -11.27
N GLN A 354 -14.39 -3.09 -11.93
CA GLN A 354 -14.51 -3.72 -13.25
C GLN A 354 -14.52 -5.24 -13.17
N PRO A 355 -15.63 -5.92 -13.50
CA PRO A 355 -15.72 -7.38 -13.53
C PRO A 355 -14.62 -8.03 -14.39
N TYR A 356 -14.28 -7.45 -15.54
CA TYR A 356 -13.25 -8.00 -16.44
C TYR A 356 -11.85 -8.03 -15.83
N PHE A 357 -11.53 -7.10 -14.91
CA PHE A 357 -10.27 -7.17 -14.16
C PHE A 357 -10.34 -8.30 -13.12
N VAL A 358 -11.50 -8.48 -12.49
CA VAL A 358 -11.75 -9.52 -11.47
C VAL A 358 -11.72 -10.93 -12.06
N ASP A 359 -12.09 -11.11 -13.32
CA ASP A 359 -12.00 -12.41 -14.02
C ASP A 359 -10.57 -12.98 -14.04
N ALA A 360 -9.55 -12.12 -14.00
CA ALA A 360 -8.15 -12.53 -13.97
C ALA A 360 -7.65 -12.93 -12.56
N LEU A 361 -8.46 -12.74 -11.52
CA LEU A 361 -8.08 -12.87 -10.11
C LEU A 361 -8.48 -14.20 -9.50
N ALA A 362 -7.72 -14.65 -8.50
CA ALA A 362 -8.10 -15.80 -7.69
C ALA A 362 -9.03 -15.38 -6.53
N ALA A 363 -9.94 -16.25 -6.11
CA ALA A 363 -10.93 -15.94 -5.07
C ALA A 363 -10.31 -15.56 -3.71
N ASN A 364 -9.11 -16.04 -3.40
CA ASN A 364 -8.39 -15.68 -2.17
C ASN A 364 -7.66 -14.32 -2.27
N GLU A 365 -7.48 -13.78 -3.47
CA GLU A 365 -6.92 -12.46 -3.72
C GLU A 365 -7.99 -11.35 -3.61
N VAL A 366 -9.27 -11.70 -3.69
CA VAL A 366 -10.38 -10.73 -3.80
C VAL A 366 -11.11 -10.51 -2.47
N TRP A 367 -11.24 -9.25 -2.09
CA TRP A 367 -12.01 -8.79 -0.93
C TRP A 367 -13.16 -7.91 -1.39
N ILE A 368 -14.36 -8.21 -0.93
CA ILE A 368 -15.59 -7.53 -1.30
C ILE A 368 -15.92 -6.54 -0.19
N LEU A 369 -15.95 -5.25 -0.53
CA LEU A 369 -16.34 -4.16 0.35
C LEU A 369 -17.75 -3.70 0.02
N GLU A 370 -18.62 -3.70 1.02
CA GLU A 370 -20.05 -3.40 0.88
C GLU A 370 -20.46 -2.34 1.89
N LYS A 371 -21.57 -1.65 1.61
CA LYS A 371 -22.14 -0.64 2.50
C LYS A 371 -23.35 -1.23 3.22
N GLY A 372 -23.28 -1.29 4.54
CA GLY A 372 -24.40 -1.67 5.39
C GLY A 372 -25.51 -0.61 5.40
N SER A 373 -26.70 -1.01 5.86
CA SER A 373 -27.86 -0.12 6.02
C SER A 373 -27.65 0.95 7.09
N ASP A 374 -26.70 0.74 8.01
CA ASP A 374 -26.25 1.71 9.00
C ASP A 374 -25.30 2.77 8.43
N GLY A 375 -24.95 2.68 7.15
CA GLY A 375 -24.04 3.59 6.48
C GLY A 375 -22.56 3.31 6.75
N PHE A 376 -22.20 2.20 7.42
CA PHE A 376 -20.81 1.77 7.57
C PHE A 376 -20.46 0.65 6.61
N SER A 377 -19.17 0.50 6.32
CA SER A 377 -18.69 -0.52 5.40
C SER A 377 -18.44 -1.85 6.11
N THR A 378 -18.62 -2.95 5.40
CA THR A 378 -18.23 -4.31 5.81
C THR A 378 -17.36 -4.94 4.73
N ILE A 379 -16.42 -5.80 5.12
CA ILE A 379 -15.55 -6.49 4.15
C ILE A 379 -15.53 -8.00 4.39
N ARG A 380 -15.42 -8.76 3.30
CA ARG A 380 -15.26 -10.23 3.33
C ARG A 380 -14.39 -10.72 2.18
N ARG A 381 -13.65 -11.80 2.36
CA ARG A 381 -12.87 -12.42 1.28
C ARG A 381 -13.78 -13.29 0.41
N ALA A 382 -13.61 -13.24 -0.91
CA ALA A 382 -14.46 -13.98 -1.84
C ALA A 382 -14.33 -15.51 -1.64
N SER A 383 -13.13 -16.01 -1.34
CA SER A 383 -12.90 -17.44 -1.04
C SER A 383 -13.59 -17.95 0.24
N ASP A 384 -14.00 -17.05 1.14
CA ASP A 384 -14.66 -17.43 2.40
C ASP A 384 -16.16 -17.67 2.17
N ILE A 385 -16.70 -17.25 1.01
CA ILE A 385 -18.09 -17.49 0.61
C ILE A 385 -18.15 -18.87 -0.05
N GLU A 386 -18.75 -19.84 0.62
CA GLU A 386 -18.84 -21.23 0.16
C GLU A 386 -19.41 -21.37 -1.26
N LEU A 387 -20.48 -20.64 -1.57
CA LEU A 387 -21.09 -20.64 -2.90
C LEU A 387 -20.12 -20.15 -3.98
N VAL A 388 -19.41 -19.05 -3.73
CA VAL A 388 -18.43 -18.48 -4.68
C VAL A 388 -17.28 -19.46 -4.88
N ARG A 389 -16.74 -20.03 -3.80
CA ARG A 389 -15.68 -21.03 -3.85
C ARG A 389 -16.08 -22.24 -4.70
N ASN A 390 -17.30 -22.75 -4.53
CA ASN A 390 -17.79 -23.90 -5.29
C ASN A 390 -17.99 -23.55 -6.78
N LEU A 391 -18.55 -22.39 -7.09
CA LEU A 391 -18.77 -21.95 -8.48
C LEU A 391 -17.45 -21.68 -9.23
N VAL A 392 -16.47 -21.08 -8.56
CA VAL A 392 -15.12 -20.89 -9.11
C VAL A 392 -14.42 -22.23 -9.35
N ALA A 393 -14.61 -23.22 -8.47
CA ALA A 393 -14.07 -24.57 -8.66
C ALA A 393 -14.65 -25.29 -9.89
N GLU A 394 -15.89 -24.97 -10.27
CA GLU A 394 -16.53 -25.43 -11.51
C GLU A 394 -16.13 -24.62 -12.76
N GLY A 395 -15.22 -23.66 -12.62
CA GLY A 395 -14.66 -22.88 -13.74
C GLY A 395 -15.43 -21.61 -14.09
N LEU A 396 -16.36 -21.15 -13.24
CA LEU A 396 -17.02 -19.86 -13.45
C LEU A 396 -16.08 -18.70 -13.08
N PRO A 397 -15.94 -17.69 -13.97
CA PRO A 397 -15.03 -16.58 -13.73
C PRO A 397 -15.59 -15.64 -12.66
N LEU A 398 -14.71 -15.15 -11.79
CA LEU A 398 -15.12 -14.43 -10.58
C LEU A 398 -15.81 -13.09 -10.87
N GLY A 399 -15.39 -12.38 -11.91
CA GLY A 399 -16.05 -11.15 -12.34
C GLY A 399 -17.46 -11.42 -12.87
N GLY A 400 -17.67 -12.52 -13.61
CA GLY A 400 -19.01 -12.97 -14.01
C GLY A 400 -19.94 -13.26 -12.82
N LEU A 401 -19.41 -13.91 -11.77
CA LEU A 401 -20.14 -14.11 -10.52
C LEU A 401 -20.49 -12.80 -9.83
N TRP A 402 -19.56 -11.84 -9.86
CA TRP A 402 -19.78 -10.54 -9.24
C TRP A 402 -20.83 -9.73 -10.00
N TYR A 403 -20.75 -9.71 -11.33
CA TYR A 403 -21.73 -9.06 -12.20
C TYR A 403 -23.16 -9.61 -12.00
N SER A 404 -23.26 -10.88 -11.60
CA SER A 404 -24.53 -11.57 -11.36
C SER A 404 -24.96 -11.54 -9.89
N ASP A 405 -24.39 -10.63 -9.08
CA ASP A 405 -24.69 -10.42 -7.65
C ASP A 405 -24.48 -11.66 -6.74
N TYR A 406 -23.68 -12.65 -7.15
CA TYR A 406 -23.35 -13.80 -6.29
C TYR A 406 -22.36 -13.46 -5.17
N LEU A 407 -21.63 -12.35 -5.33
CA LEU A 407 -20.68 -11.84 -4.36
C LEU A 407 -21.29 -10.77 -3.42
N ASP A 408 -22.55 -10.39 -3.63
CA ASP A 408 -23.24 -9.39 -2.81
C ASP A 408 -23.85 -10.06 -1.57
N ALA A 409 -23.92 -9.33 -0.44
CA ALA A 409 -24.57 -9.81 0.77
C ALA A 409 -26.08 -9.86 0.52
N ARG A 410 -26.69 -11.03 0.77
CA ARG A 410 -28.14 -11.23 0.66
C ARG A 410 -28.86 -10.91 1.95
#